data_AF-A0A1B8TF32-F1
#
_entry.id   AF-A0A1B8TF32-F1
#
_cell.length_a   1.000
_cell.length_b   1.000
_cell.length_c   1.000
_cell.angle_alpha   90.00
_cell.angle_beta   90.00
_cell.angle_gamma   90.00
#
_symmetry.space_group_name_H-M   'P 1'
#
loop_
_entity.id
_entity.type
_entity.pdbx_description
1 polymer ?
#
loop_
_entity_poly.entity_id
_entity_poly.type
_entity_poly.pdbx_seq_one_letter_code
_entity_poly.pdbx_strand_id
1 'polypeptide(L)'
;MTNIPAEELASRIRDERIRQEAMDAYLVQQEVLVALTTSLHRAGLIDGDAAAAHVKVLVDDLRAQDLVSDYGCTLVELFQGRVRHAIQDAESPE
;
A
#
# COMPACT_ATOMS: atom_id res chain seq x y z
N MET A 1 27.17 19.33 -21.97
CA MET A 1 25.94 19.75 -21.28
C MET A 1 24.79 19.50 -22.24
N THR A 2 23.90 18.56 -21.92
CA THR A 2 22.75 18.24 -22.77
C THR A 2 21.75 19.39 -22.66
N ASN A 3 21.57 20.14 -23.75
CA ASN A 3 20.62 21.26 -23.81
C ASN A 3 19.20 20.67 -23.94
N ILE A 4 18.56 20.38 -22.81
CA ILE A 4 17.18 19.90 -22.80
C ILE A 4 16.28 21.11 -23.14
N PRO A 5 15.44 21.03 -24.18
CA PRO A 5 14.46 22.07 -24.48
C PRO A 5 13.57 22.36 -23.27
N ALA A 6 13.29 23.65 -23.00
CA ALA A 6 12.54 24.06 -21.81
C ALA A 6 11.15 23.40 -21.71
N GLU A 7 10.49 23.16 -22.84
CA GLU A 7 9.20 22.47 -22.90
C GLU A 7 9.30 21.00 -22.48
N GLU A 8 10.37 20.31 -22.91
CA GLU A 8 10.64 18.93 -22.52
C GLU A 8 10.96 18.83 -21.02
N LEU A 9 11.72 19.80 -20.49
CA LEU A 9 12.00 19.88 -19.05
C LEU A 9 10.73 20.13 -18.23
N ALA A 10 9.86 21.03 -18.67
CA ALA A 10 8.60 21.34 -18.00
C ALA A 10 7.63 20.16 -17.99
N SER A 11 7.57 19.37 -19.08
CA SER A 11 6.81 18.12 -19.12
C SER A 11 7.32 17.12 -18.08
N ARG A 12 8.63 16.87 -18.05
CA ARG A 12 9.23 15.92 -17.10
C ARG A 12 9.00 16.31 -15.64
N ILE A 13 9.10 17.60 -15.30
CA ILE A 13 8.81 18.08 -13.95
C ILE A 13 7.33 17.86 -13.58
N ARG A 14 6.42 18.07 -14.53
CA ARG A 14 4.99 17.84 -14.32
C ARG A 14 4.68 16.37 -14.09
N ASP A 15 5.24 15.49 -14.91
CA ASP A 15 5.05 14.04 -14.80
C ASP A 15 5.59 13.53 -13.47
N GLU A 16 6.76 14.03 -13.04
CA GLU A 16 7.34 13.70 -11.75
C GLU A 16 6.48 14.17 -10.57
N ARG A 17 5.92 15.38 -10.64
CA ARG A 17 4.99 15.87 -9.62
C ARG A 17 3.73 15.01 -9.54
N ILE A 18 3.13 14.65 -10.68
CA ILE A 18 1.93 13.78 -10.71
C ILE A 18 2.27 12.41 -10.13
N ARG A 19 3.45 11.86 -10.45
CA ARG A 19 3.93 10.60 -9.89
C ARG A 19 4.08 10.67 -8.37
N GLN A 20 4.64 11.77 -7.86
CA GLN A 20 4.79 11.99 -6.42
C GLN A 20 3.42 12.10 -5.73
N GLU A 21 2.49 12.89 -6.29
CA GLU A 21 1.12 13.03 -5.75
C GLU A 21 0.38 11.69 -5.72
N ALA A 22 0.55 10.85 -6.75
CA ALA A 22 -0.01 9.50 -6.77
C ALA A 22 0.62 8.62 -5.67
N MET A 23 1.94 8.65 -5.50
CA MET A 23 2.63 7.91 -4.44
C MET A 23 2.18 8.34 -3.04
N ASP A 24 2.05 9.64 -2.80
CA ASP A 24 1.58 10.18 -1.53
C ASP A 24 0.14 9.70 -1.24
N ALA A 25 -0.73 9.73 -2.25
CA ALA A 25 -2.10 9.22 -2.12
C ALA A 25 -2.12 7.71 -1.79
N TYR A 26 -1.28 6.90 -2.44
CA TYR A 26 -1.17 5.47 -2.14
C TYR A 26 -0.68 5.22 -0.71
N LEU A 27 0.30 5.97 -0.23
CA LEU A 27 0.80 5.86 1.14
C LEU A 27 -0.31 6.17 2.15
N VAL A 28 -1.03 7.28 1.95
CA VAL A 28 -2.17 7.64 2.82
C VAL A 28 -3.25 6.56 2.81
N GLN A 29 -3.60 6.02 1.64
CA GLN A 29 -4.58 4.94 1.55
C GLN A 29 -4.14 3.68 2.31
N GLN A 30 -2.86 3.31 2.18
CA GLN A 30 -2.28 2.19 2.93
C GLN A 30 -2.35 2.43 4.45
N GLU A 31 -1.97 3.61 4.93
CA GLU A 31 -2.06 3.94 6.36
C GLU A 31 -3.50 3.84 6.89
N VAL A 32 -4.46 4.38 6.14
CA VAL A 32 -5.88 4.33 6.52
C VAL A 32 -6.37 2.89 6.61
N LEU A 33 -6.02 2.04 5.64
CA LEU A 33 -6.44 0.64 5.63
C LEU A 33 -5.85 -0.15 6.79
N VAL A 34 -4.57 0.04 7.09
CA VAL A 34 -3.91 -0.59 8.26
C VAL A 34 -4.61 -0.14 9.54
N ALA A 35 -4.77 1.18 9.73
CA ALA A 35 -5.40 1.74 10.92
C ALA A 35 -6.82 1.20 11.13
N LEU A 36 -7.65 1.19 10.08
CA LEU A 36 -9.02 0.66 10.16
C LEU A 36 -9.03 -0.82 10.50
N THR A 37 -8.21 -1.64 9.82
CA THR A 37 -8.15 -3.09 10.06
C THR A 37 -7.73 -3.39 11.49
N THR A 38 -6.69 -2.73 11.99
CA THR A 38 -6.22 -2.90 13.36
C THR A 38 -7.25 -2.39 14.38
N SER A 39 -7.92 -1.26 14.14
CA SER A 39 -8.99 -0.77 15.02
C SER A 39 -10.18 -1.73 15.10
N LEU A 40 -10.62 -2.26 13.96
CA LEU A 40 -11.72 -3.24 13.92
C LEU A 40 -11.34 -4.55 14.62
N HIS A 41 -10.09 -4.98 14.47
CA HIS A 41 -9.57 -6.14 15.18
C HIS A 41 -9.56 -5.93 16.70
N ARG A 42 -9.03 -4.79 17.17
CA ARG A 42 -9.02 -4.42 18.60
C ARG A 42 -10.43 -4.32 19.19
N ALA A 43 -11.42 -3.94 18.38
CA ALA A 43 -12.83 -3.93 18.76
C ALA A 43 -13.46 -5.34 18.78
N GLY A 44 -12.72 -6.39 18.41
CA GLY A 44 -13.21 -7.77 18.32
C GLY A 44 -14.19 -8.02 17.16
N LEU A 45 -14.24 -7.11 16.18
CA LEU A 45 -15.20 -7.19 15.07
C LEU A 45 -14.71 -8.07 13.93
N ILE A 46 -13.38 -8.17 13.76
CA ILE A 46 -12.74 -8.99 12.73
C ILE A 46 -11.49 -9.67 13.28
N ASP A 47 -11.08 -10.75 12.63
CA ASP A 47 -9.71 -11.25 12.69
C ASP A 47 -8.88 -10.44 11.68
N GLY A 48 -8.02 -9.55 12.16
CA GLY A 48 -7.25 -8.64 11.32
C GLY A 48 -6.16 -9.35 10.51
N ASP A 49 -5.55 -10.39 11.08
CA ASP A 49 -4.53 -11.20 10.41
C ASP A 49 -5.16 -12.02 9.26
N ALA A 50 -6.32 -12.62 9.50
CA ALA A 50 -7.07 -13.33 8.48
C ALA A 50 -7.58 -12.38 7.38
N ALA A 51 -8.08 -11.19 7.74
CA ALA A 51 -8.51 -10.18 6.78
C ALA A 51 -7.35 -9.74 5.87
N ALA A 52 -6.17 -9.49 6.43
CA ALA A 52 -5.01 -9.09 5.65
C ALA A 52 -4.46 -10.23 4.77
N ALA A 53 -4.51 -11.47 5.25
CA ALA A 53 -4.18 -12.65 4.43
C ALA A 53 -5.16 -12.83 3.26
N HIS A 54 -6.45 -12.56 3.46
CA HIS A 54 -7.44 -12.63 2.38
C HIS A 54 -7.15 -11.64 1.25
N VAL A 55 -6.72 -10.42 1.57
CA VAL A 55 -6.28 -9.43 0.56
C VAL A 55 -5.10 -9.97 -0.25
N LYS A 56 -4.15 -10.66 0.37
CA LYS A 56 -3.04 -11.33 -0.34
C LYS A 56 -3.53 -12.40 -1.30
N VAL A 57 -4.45 -13.26 -0.87
CA VAL A 57 -5.01 -14.30 -1.75
C VAL A 57 -5.68 -13.67 -2.98
N LEU A 58 -6.50 -12.63 -2.78
CA LEU A 58 -7.13 -11.91 -3.89
C LEU A 58 -6.10 -11.30 -4.85
N VAL A 59 -5.01 -10.72 -4.34
CA VAL A 59 -3.96 -10.16 -5.19
C VAL A 59 -3.16 -11.24 -5.92
N ASP A 60 -2.88 -12.37 -5.28
CA ASP A 60 -2.21 -13.49 -5.93
C ASP A 60 -3.11 -14.06 -7.06
N ASP A 61 -4.43 -14.14 -6.86
CA ASP A 61 -5.40 -14.54 -7.90
C ASP A 61 -5.45 -13.55 -9.08
N LEU A 62 -5.39 -12.25 -8.79
CA LEU A 62 -5.33 -11.21 -9.82
C LEU A 62 -3.99 -11.21 -10.56
N ARG A 63 -2.88 -11.50 -9.85
CA ARG A 63 -1.55 -11.66 -10.44
C ARG A 63 -1.53 -12.83 -11.43
N ALA A 64 -2.15 -13.96 -11.10
CA ALA A 64 -2.27 -15.11 -11.98
C ALA A 64 -3.06 -14.81 -13.27
N GLN A 65 -3.83 -13.72 -13.28
CA GLN A 65 -4.58 -13.23 -14.43
C GLN A 65 -3.90 -12.04 -15.13
N ASP A 66 -2.65 -11.71 -14.77
CA ASP A 66 -1.89 -10.56 -15.26
C ASP A 66 -2.59 -9.20 -15.00
N LEU A 67 -3.45 -9.12 -13.96
CA LEU A 67 -4.22 -7.91 -13.62
C LEU A 67 -3.56 -7.06 -12.53
N VAL A 68 -2.50 -7.56 -11.89
CA VAL A 68 -1.76 -6.84 -10.85
C VAL A 68 -0.26 -6.93 -11.14
N SER A 69 0.42 -5.80 -10.98
CA SER A 69 1.87 -5.70 -11.14
C SER A 69 2.63 -6.28 -9.94
N ASP A 70 3.92 -6.56 -10.13
CA ASP A 70 4.81 -6.95 -9.02
C ASP A 70 4.82 -5.91 -7.89
N TYR A 71 4.76 -4.62 -8.25
CA TYR A 71 4.63 -3.55 -7.27
C TYR A 71 3.34 -3.65 -6.45
N GLY A 72 2.21 -3.96 -7.09
CA GLY A 72 0.95 -4.21 -6.39
C GLY A 72 1.04 -5.40 -5.43
N CYS A 73 1.76 -6.45 -5.80
CA CYS A 73 2.03 -7.60 -4.93
C CYS A 73 2.83 -7.17 -3.68
N THR A 74 3.90 -6.39 -3.87
CA THR A 74 4.71 -5.86 -2.77
C THR A 74 3.89 -4.99 -1.81
N LEU A 75 2.99 -4.15 -2.34
CA LEU A 75 2.12 -3.31 -1.50
C LEU A 75 1.20 -4.14 -0.59
N VAL A 76 0.72 -5.29 -1.06
CA VAL A 76 -0.14 -6.17 -0.26
C VAL A 76 0.66 -6.96 0.78
N GLU A 77 1.87 -7.39 0.44
CA GLU A 77 2.78 -7.98 1.43
C GLU A 77 3.12 -6.98 2.55
N LEU A 78 3.38 -5.72 2.18
CA LEU A 78 3.61 -4.65 3.15
C LEU A 78 2.37 -4.42 4.02
N PHE A 79 1.18 -4.30 3.42
CA PHE A 79 -0.07 -4.18 4.15
C PHE A 79 -0.25 -5.31 5.18
N GLN A 80 -0.06 -6.56 4.76
CA GLN A 80 -0.21 -7.72 5.62
C GLN A 80 0.79 -7.72 6.78
N GLY A 81 2.07 -7.45 6.49
CA GLY A 81 3.10 -7.37 7.52
C GLY A 81 2.81 -6.26 8.55
N ARG A 82 2.31 -5.12 8.10
CA ARG A 82 1.99 -3.98 8.97
C ARG A 82 0.78 -4.21 9.86
N VAL A 83 -0.29 -4.81 9.33
CA VAL A 83 -1.45 -5.20 10.14
C VAL A 83 -1.01 -6.15 11.25
N ARG A 84 -0.25 -7.21 10.89
CA ARG A 84 0.27 -8.18 11.85
C ARG A 84 1.09 -7.52 12.94
N HIS A 85 2.05 -6.68 12.56
CA HIS A 85 2.89 -5.95 13.51
C HIS A 85 2.06 -5.07 14.46
N ALA A 86 1.11 -4.30 13.92
CA ALA A 86 0.27 -3.41 14.73
C ALA A 86 -0.71 -4.13 15.67
N ILE A 87 -1.08 -5.37 15.34
CA ILE A 87 -1.85 -6.26 16.21
C ILE A 87 -0.95 -6.81 17.32
N GLN A 88 0.21 -7.35 16.98
CA GLN A 88 1.18 -7.89 17.95
C GLN A 88 1.62 -6.84 18.99
N ASP A 89 1.91 -5.62 18.54
CA ASP A 89 2.26 -4.50 19.42
C ASP A 89 1.11 -4.13 20.36
N ALA A 90 -0.14 -4.33 19.95
CA ALA A 90 -1.31 -4.04 20.78
C ALA A 90 -1.53 -5.09 21.87
N GLU A 91 -1.17 -6.34 21.58
CA GLU A 91 -1.35 -7.49 22.48
C GLU A 91 -0.18 -7.65 23.46
N SER A 92 0.98 -7.06 23.15
CA SER A 92 2.17 -7.03 24.03
C SER A 92 2.63 -5.59 24.32
N PRO A 93 1.82 -4.77 25.02
CA PRO A 93 2.25 -3.44 25.43
C PRO A 93 3.35 -3.55 26.49
N GLU A 94 4.54 -3.02 26.19
CA GLU A 94 5.61 -2.80 27.18
C GLU A 94 5.17 -1.87 28.33
#